data_AF-A0A966IV69-F1
#
_entry.id   AF-A0A966IV69-F1
#
_cell.length_a   1.000
_cell.length_b   1.000
_cell.length_c   1.000
_cell.angle_alpha   90.00
_cell.angle_beta   90.00
_cell.angle_gamma   90.00
#
_symmetry.space_group_name_H-M   'P 1'
#
loop_
_entity.id
_entity.type
_entity.pdbx_description
1 polymer ?
#
loop_
_entity_poly.entity_id
_entity_poly.type
_entity_poly.pdbx_seq_one_letter_code
_entity_poly.pdbx_strand_id
1 'polypeptide(L)'
;MLDQKFIDEVHAWIADDPDPKTAEQLESYLASGNEEALAQCFSGFLTFGTAGLRGALGPGPSHINRAVVGRTAAGLAIFMKRRGLRS
;
A
#
# COMPACT_ATOMS: atom_id res chain seq x y z
N MET A 1 -11.71 -19.12 2.24
CA MET A 1 -11.94 -18.51 3.57
C MET A 1 -10.66 -17.81 3.93
N LEU A 2 -10.70 -16.48 3.87
CA LEU A 2 -9.59 -15.61 4.21
C LEU A 2 -9.06 -15.94 5.61
N ASP A 3 -7.74 -16.05 5.72
CA ASP A 3 -7.06 -16.19 7.01
C ASP A 3 -7.32 -14.95 7.87
N GLN A 4 -7.59 -15.13 9.17
CA GLN A 4 -7.90 -14.02 10.08
C GLN A 4 -6.74 -13.01 10.11
N LYS A 5 -5.50 -13.50 10.08
CA LYS A 5 -4.31 -12.66 10.04
C LYS A 5 -4.28 -11.77 8.79
N PHE A 6 -4.75 -12.27 7.66
CA PHE A 6 -4.82 -11.51 6.42
C PHE A 6 -5.91 -10.43 6.49
N ILE A 7 -7.07 -10.75 7.06
CA ILE A 7 -8.14 -9.76 7.28
C ILE A 7 -7.64 -8.62 8.19
N ASP A 8 -6.91 -8.94 9.26
CA ASP A 8 -6.35 -7.96 10.17
C ASP A 8 -5.30 -7.07 9.47
N GLU A 9 -4.48 -7.62 8.57
CA GLU A 9 -3.53 -6.87 7.74
C GLU A 9 -4.25 -5.88 6.82
N VAL A 10 -5.35 -6.30 6.18
CA VAL A 10 -6.14 -5.43 5.30
C VAL A 10 -6.77 -4.29 6.12
N HIS A 11 -7.34 -4.57 7.29
CA HIS A 11 -7.91 -3.55 8.16
C HIS A 11 -6.86 -2.56 8.68
N ALA A 12 -5.67 -3.05 9.06
CA ALA A 12 -4.57 -2.18 9.46
C ALA A 12 -4.15 -1.25 8.31
N TRP A 13 -4.10 -1.78 7.08
CA TRP A 13 -3.83 -0.96 5.91
C TRP A 13 -4.91 0.11 5.67
N ILE A 14 -6.19 -0.26 5.75
CA ILE A 14 -7.33 0.66 5.59
C ILE A 14 -7.25 1.81 6.61
N ALA A 15 -6.97 1.51 7.88
CA ALA A 15 -6.87 2.51 8.94
C ALA A 15 -5.73 3.53 8.71
N ASP A 16 -4.65 3.10 8.05
CA ASP A 16 -3.49 3.93 7.74
C ASP A 16 -3.57 4.60 6.35
N ASP A 17 -4.57 4.28 5.52
CA ASP A 17 -4.66 4.79 4.16
C ASP A 17 -5.15 6.26 4.17
N PRO A 18 -4.34 7.24 3.69
CA PRO A 18 -4.75 8.64 3.66
C PRO A 18 -5.77 8.95 2.55
N ASP A 19 -6.07 8.01 1.64
CA ASP A 19 -7.05 8.19 0.59
C ASP A 19 -8.34 7.40 0.90
N PRO A 20 -9.46 8.09 1.22
CA PRO A 20 -10.70 7.41 1.58
C PRO A 20 -11.24 6.54 0.43
N LYS A 21 -10.93 6.87 -0.83
CA LYS A 21 -11.43 6.09 -1.98
C LYS A 21 -10.79 4.71 -2.06
N THR A 22 -9.49 4.60 -1.80
CA THR A 22 -8.80 3.31 -1.82
C THR A 22 -9.12 2.50 -0.56
N ALA A 23 -9.33 3.16 0.57
CA ALA A 23 -9.86 2.53 1.79
C ALA A 23 -11.25 1.90 1.55
N GLU A 24 -12.22 2.69 1.05
CA GLU A 24 -13.58 2.23 0.74
C GLU A 24 -13.57 1.08 -0.28
N GLN A 25 -12.67 1.10 -1.26
CA GLN A 25 -12.52 0.03 -2.23
C GLN A 25 -12.08 -1.30 -1.58
N LEU A 26 -11.17 -1.26 -0.60
CA LEU A 26 -10.76 -2.44 0.15
C LEU A 26 -11.86 -2.95 1.08
N GLU A 27 -12.60 -2.04 1.73
CA GLU A 27 -13.77 -2.40 2.55
C GLU A 27 -14.83 -3.11 1.71
N SER A 28 -15.09 -2.64 0.49
CA SER A 28 -16.00 -3.30 -0.46
C SER A 28 -15.56 -4.72 -0.82
N TYR A 29 -14.25 -4.93 -1.02
CA TYR A 29 -13.71 -6.27 -1.28
C TYR A 29 -13.83 -7.21 -0.07
N LEU A 30 -13.64 -6.70 1.14
CA LEU A 30 -13.88 -7.47 2.36
C LEU A 30 -15.36 -7.83 2.52
N ALA A 31 -16.26 -6.86 2.35
CA ALA A 31 -17.70 -7.06 2.52
C ALA A 31 -18.28 -8.05 1.49
N SER A 32 -17.75 -8.05 0.26
CA SER A 32 -18.14 -8.97 -0.80
C SER A 32 -17.42 -10.33 -0.76
N GLY A 33 -16.43 -10.50 0.13
CA GLY A 33 -15.62 -11.72 0.19
C GLY A 33 -14.76 -11.93 -1.06
N ASN A 34 -14.35 -10.86 -1.75
CA ASN A 34 -13.58 -10.93 -2.99
C ASN A 34 -12.10 -11.22 -2.69
N GLU A 35 -11.81 -12.49 -2.40
CA GLU A 35 -10.46 -12.95 -2.03
C GLU A 35 -9.43 -12.69 -3.14
N GLU A 36 -9.83 -12.81 -4.41
CA GLU A 36 -8.93 -12.61 -5.56
C GLU A 36 -8.46 -11.16 -5.69
N ALA A 37 -9.38 -10.20 -5.58
CA ALA A 37 -9.04 -8.78 -5.64
C ALA A 37 -8.14 -8.37 -4.46
N LEU A 38 -8.43 -8.86 -3.26
CA LEU A 38 -7.59 -8.63 -2.08
C LEU A 38 -6.19 -9.24 -2.26
N ALA A 39 -6.10 -10.48 -2.76
CA ALA A 39 -4.81 -11.12 -3.02
C ALA A 39 -3.96 -10.32 -4.02
N GLN A 40 -4.57 -9.74 -5.06
CA GLN A 40 -3.85 -8.87 -6.00
C GLN A 40 -3.34 -7.59 -5.32
N CYS A 41 -4.14 -6.97 -4.44
CA CYS A 41 -3.78 -5.75 -3.73
C CYS A 41 -2.69 -5.95 -2.66
N PHE A 42 -2.57 -7.17 -2.13
CA PHE A 42 -1.67 -7.55 -1.03
C PHE A 42 -0.65 -8.64 -1.43
N SER A 43 -0.25 -8.67 -2.70
CA SER A 43 0.77 -9.59 -3.24
C SER A 43 2.22 -9.18 -2.92
N GLY A 44 2.40 -8.24 -1.98
CA GLY A 44 3.69 -7.67 -1.58
C GLY A 44 3.83 -6.20 -1.97
N PHE A 45 4.84 -5.53 -1.40
CA PHE A 45 5.10 -4.13 -1.70
C PHE A 45 5.74 -3.94 -3.07
N LEU A 46 5.40 -2.84 -3.74
CA LEU A 46 6.13 -2.38 -4.92
C LEU A 46 7.62 -2.17 -4.59
N THR A 47 8.47 -2.56 -5.53
CA THR A 47 9.93 -2.46 -5.40
C THR A 47 10.50 -1.35 -6.29
N PHE A 48 11.57 -0.69 -5.84
CA PHE A 48 12.31 0.26 -6.67
C PHE A 48 13.10 -0.47 -7.78
N GLY A 49 12.78 -0.13 -9.03
CA GLY A 49 13.57 -0.55 -10.19
C GLY A 49 14.54 0.54 -10.66
N THR A 50 15.21 0.30 -11.79
CA THR A 50 16.13 1.26 -12.43
C THR A 50 15.45 2.60 -12.75
N ALA A 51 14.15 2.57 -13.02
CA ALA A 51 13.36 3.74 -13.38
C ALA A 51 12.39 4.17 -12.27
N GLY A 52 12.73 3.87 -11.01
CA GLY A 52 11.97 4.25 -9.82
C GLY A 52 10.91 3.22 -9.39
N LEU A 53 10.02 3.67 -8.52
CA LEU A 53 8.87 2.89 -8.04
C LEU A 53 7.73 2.98 -9.06
N ARG A 54 7.21 1.83 -9.50
CA ARG A 54 6.15 1.74 -10.51
C ARG A 54 5.18 0.61 -10.17
N GLY A 55 3.93 0.77 -10.56
CA GLY A 55 2.85 -0.20 -10.38
C GLY A 55 1.54 0.36 -10.94
N ALA A 56 0.52 -0.48 -11.06
CA ALA A 56 -0.81 -0.01 -11.47
C ALA A 56 -1.43 0.88 -10.39
N LEU A 57 -2.30 1.82 -10.78
CA LEU A 57 -3.05 2.64 -9.83
C LEU A 57 -4.12 1.76 -9.16
N GLY A 58 -4.18 1.77 -7.84
CA GLY A 58 -5.13 0.94 -7.11
C GLY A 58 -4.88 0.89 -5.60
N PRO A 59 -5.76 0.21 -4.85
CA PRO A 59 -5.62 0.09 -3.41
C PRO A 59 -4.55 -0.94 -2.99
N GLY A 60 -4.14 -0.86 -1.73
CA GLY A 60 -3.21 -1.82 -1.13
C GLY A 60 -1.73 -1.59 -1.46
N PRO A 61 -0.82 -2.33 -0.79
CA PRO A 61 0.62 -2.15 -0.93
C PRO A 61 1.21 -2.55 -2.30
N SER A 62 0.49 -3.36 -3.08
CA SER A 62 0.94 -3.84 -4.40
C SER A 62 0.65 -2.88 -5.55
N HIS A 63 0.03 -1.73 -5.27
CA HIS A 63 -0.35 -0.72 -6.26
C HIS A 63 0.29 0.64 -5.95
N ILE A 64 0.36 1.50 -6.97
CA ILE A 64 0.65 2.92 -6.77
C ILE A 64 -0.61 3.58 -6.19
N ASN A 65 -0.46 4.20 -5.03
CA ASN A 65 -1.47 5.02 -4.37
C ASN A 65 -0.81 6.03 -3.43
N ARG A 66 -1.63 6.89 -2.80
CA ARG A 66 -1.15 7.94 -1.91
C ARG A 66 -0.41 7.39 -0.69
N ALA A 67 -0.87 6.29 -0.11
CA ALA A 67 -0.21 5.64 1.02
C ALA A 67 1.21 5.19 0.66
N VAL A 68 1.37 4.45 -0.45
CA VAL A 68 2.66 3.92 -0.91
C VAL A 68 3.62 5.05 -1.28
N VAL A 69 3.16 6.07 -2.01
CA VAL A 69 3.98 7.24 -2.38
C VAL A 69 4.41 8.02 -1.13
N GLY A 70 3.49 8.25 -0.19
CA GLY A 70 3.78 8.94 1.06
C GLY A 70 4.80 8.20 1.92
N ARG A 71 4.63 6.89 2.12
CA ARG A 71 5.58 6.03 2.84
C ARG A 71 6.97 6.04 2.17
N THR A 72 7.00 6.00 0.83
CA THR A 72 8.24 6.06 0.05
C THR A 72 8.96 7.40 0.24
N ALA A 73 8.26 8.52 0.11
CA ALA A 73 8.82 9.85 0.30
C ALA A 73 9.34 10.06 1.74
N ALA A 74 8.58 9.61 2.73
CA ALA A 74 9.01 9.63 4.13
C ALA A 74 10.28 8.79 4.35
N GLY A 75 10.34 7.58 3.80
CA GLY A 75 11.53 6.73 3.85
C GLY A 75 12.76 7.38 3.22
N LEU A 76 12.58 8.01 2.05
CA LEU A 76 13.66 8.74 1.37
C LEU A 76 14.14 9.95 2.21
N ALA A 77 13.24 10.74 2.76
CA ALA A 77 13.59 11.88 3.62
C ALA A 77 14.38 11.44 4.86
N ILE A 78 13.96 10.35 5.51
CA ILE A 78 14.68 9.75 6.65
C ILE A 78 16.07 9.29 6.23
N PHE A 79 16.18 8.62 5.07
CA PHE A 79 17.46 8.17 4.54
C PHE A 79 18.42 9.33 4.27
N MET A 80 17.94 10.39 3.61
CA MET A 80 18.73 11.60 3.34
C MET A 80 19.22 12.24 4.63
N LYS A 81 18.32 12.43 5.61
CA LYS A 81 18.66 12.99 6.93
C LYS A 81 19.73 12.17 7.64
N ARG A 82 19.63 10.83 7.65
CA ARG A 82 20.61 9.93 8.27
C ARG A 82 22.01 10.02 7.64
N ARG A 83 22.10 10.42 6.38
CA ARG A 83 23.36 10.57 5.64
C ARG A 83 23.83 12.01 5.47
N GLY A 84 23.16 12.97 6.09
CA GLY A 84 23.48 14.39 5.95
C GLY A 84 23.28 14.93 4.53
N LEU A 85 22.49 14.25 3.70
CA LEU A 85 22.17 14.69 2.34
C LEU A 85 21.13 15.82 2.41
N ARG A 86 21.29 16.84 1.57
CA ARG A 86 20.37 17.98 1.43
C ARG A 86 19.83 18.03 0.00
N SER A 87 18.61 18.52 -0.15
CA SER A 87 17.99 18.82 -1.45
C SER A 87 18.52 20.12 -2.04
#